data_AF-A0A378MY24-F1
#
_entry.id   AF-A0A378MY24-F1
#
_cell.length_a   1.000
_cell.length_b   1.000
_cell.length_c   1.000
_cell.angle_alpha   90.00
_cell.angle_beta   90.00
_cell.angle_gamma   90.00
#
_symmetry.space_group_name_H-M   'P 1'
#
loop_
_entity.id
_entity.type
_entity.pdbx_description
1 polymer ?
#
loop_
_entity_poly.entity_id
_entity_poly.type
_entity_poly.pdbx_seq_one_letter_code
_entity_poly.pdbx_strand_id
1 'polypeptide(L)' 'MCSAIASSSLITEWVKGKSLEEAGAIKNSDIAEELELPPVKVHCSILAEDAIKAAIADYKEKQAK' A
#
# COMPACT_ATOMS: atom_id res chain seq x y z
N MET A 1 14.82 4.24 5.89
CA MET A 1 14.86 3.33 4.72
C MET A 1 14.24 1.95 5.01
N CYS A 2 14.42 1.31 6.17
CA CYS A 2 13.78 0.01 6.46
C CYS A 2 12.23 -0.01 6.41
N SER A 3 11.54 1.06 6.83
CA SER A 3 10.06 1.06 6.87
C SER A 3 9.40 1.02 5.50
N ALA A 4 9.99 1.67 4.49
CA ALA A 4 9.45 1.65 3.14
C ALA A 4 9.56 0.24 2.51
N ILE A 5 10.70 -0.44 2.69
CA ILE A 5 10.91 -1.80 2.16
C ILE A 5 9.99 -2.80 2.87
N ALA A 6 9.89 -2.72 4.20
CA ALA A 6 8.99 -3.57 4.98
C ALA A 6 7.53 -3.36 4.59
N SER A 7 7.11 -2.10 4.43
CA SER A 7 5.77 -1.76 3.96
C SER A 7 5.52 -2.28 2.55
N SER A 8 6.44 -2.10 1.59
CA SER A 8 6.30 -2.63 0.23
C SER A 8 6.17 -4.15 0.19
N SER A 9 6.97 -4.89 0.98
CA SER A 9 6.84 -6.34 1.06
C SER A 9 5.48 -6.78 1.60
N LEU A 10 5.00 -6.13 2.67
CA LEU A 10 3.72 -6.45 3.30
C LEU A 10 2.56 -6.16 2.35
N ILE A 11 2.62 -5.03 1.64
CA ILE A 11 1.65 -4.65 0.61
C ILE A 11 1.63 -5.65 -0.53
N THR A 12 2.78 -6.07 -1.06
CA THR A 12 2.80 -7.04 -2.18
C THR A 12 2.16 -8.37 -1.81
N GLU A 13 2.27 -8.79 -0.55
CA GLU A 13 1.62 -10.00 -0.05
C GLU A 13 0.13 -9.77 0.22
N TRP A 14 -0.28 -8.59 0.70
CA TRP A 14 -1.70 -8.24 0.85
C TRP A 14 -2.42 -8.13 -0.49
N VAL A 15 -1.77 -7.60 -1.53
CA VAL A 15 -2.36 -7.46 -2.86
C VAL A 15 -2.42 -8.82 -3.57
N LYS A 16 -1.54 -9.78 -3.23
CA LYS A 16 -1.61 -11.16 -3.72
C LYS A 16 -2.81 -11.88 -3.10
N GLY A 17 -3.88 -12.03 -3.89
CA GLY A 17 -5.06 -12.82 -3.50
C GLY A 17 -6.23 -12.00 -2.98
N LYS A 18 -6.06 -10.68 -2.80
CA LYS A 18 -7.17 -9.73 -2.61
C LYS A 18 -7.66 -9.19 -3.95
N SER A 19 -8.94 -8.82 -4.00
CA SER A 19 -9.52 -8.11 -5.14
C SER A 19 -9.00 -6.67 -5.22
N LEU A 20 -9.03 -6.07 -6.41
CA LEU A 20 -8.62 -4.66 -6.62
C LEU A 20 -9.37 -3.68 -5.70
N GLU A 21 -10.62 -3.97 -5.36
CA GLU A 21 -11.42 -3.16 -4.44
C GLU A 21 -10.91 -3.25 -3.00
N GLU A 22 -10.54 -4.45 -2.55
CA GLU A 22 -9.93 -4.69 -1.24
C GLU A 22 -8.55 -4.04 -1.15
N ALA A 23 -7.75 -4.12 -2.22
CA ALA A 23 -6.46 -3.46 -2.28
C ALA A 23 -6.59 -1.92 -2.21
N GLY A 24 -7.62 -1.35 -2.83
CA GLY A 24 -7.91 0.08 -2.76
C GLY A 24 -8.50 0.56 -1.42
N ALA A 25 -9.01 -0.36 -0.61
CA ALA A 25 -9.56 -0.08 0.71
C ALA A 25 -8.49 -0.06 1.82
N ILE A 26 -7.28 -0.54 1.54
CA ILE A 26 -6.14 -0.50 2.47
C ILE A 26 -5.79 0.95 2.79
N LYS A 27 -5.76 1.31 4.08
CA LYS A 27 -5.41 2.67 4.53
C LYS A 27 -3.98 2.69 5.07
N ASN A 28 -3.35 3.87 4.98
CA ASN A 28 -2.07 4.12 5.63
C ASN A 28 -2.09 3.83 7.14
N SER A 29 -3.25 3.95 7.78
CA SER A 29 -3.46 3.71 9.20
C SER A 29 -3.28 2.25 9.58
N ASP A 30 -3.79 1.32 8.75
CA ASP A 30 -3.65 -0.13 8.97
C ASP A 30 -2.17 -0.54 8.87
N ILE A 31 -1.44 0.02 7.89
CA ILE A 31 0.00 -0.23 7.71
C ILE A 31 0.81 0.35 8.86
N ALA A 32 0.42 1.53 9.37
CA ALA A 32 1.10 2.17 10.49
C ALA A 32 0.90 1.43 11.81
N GLU A 33 -0.29 0.85 12.01
CA GLU A 33 -0.63 0.01 13.17
C GLU A 33 0.15 -1.32 13.12
N GLU A 34 0.17 -2.00 11.97
CA GLU A 34 0.86 -3.29 11.79
C GLU A 34 2.40 -3.19 11.97
N LEU A 35 3.00 -2.05 11.57
CA LEU A 35 4.44 -1.82 11.73
C LEU A 35 4.81 -1.10 13.04
N GLU A 36 3.84 -0.80 13.92
CA GLU A 36 4.03 -0.06 15.19
C GLU A 36 4.92 1.18 15.02
N LEU A 37 4.67 1.97 13.97
CA LEU A 37 5.60 3.02 13.58
C LEU A 37 5.48 4.25 14.51
N PRO A 38 6.60 4.74 15.09
CA PRO A 38 6.59 6.00 15.84
C PRO A 38 6.18 7.16 14.92
N PRO A 39 5.59 8.25 15.46
CA PRO A 39 4.90 9.30 14.70
C PRO A 39 5.77 10.02 13.65
N VAL A 40 7.10 9.92 13.78
CA VAL A 40 8.07 10.51 12.84
C VAL A 40 8.25 9.70 11.53
N LYS A 41 7.73 8.46 11.44
CA LYS A 41 7.87 7.60 10.24
C LYS A 41 6.56 7.39 9.45
N VAL A 42 5.50 8.10 9.82
CA VAL A 42 4.17 8.03 9.16
C VAL A 42 4.22 8.42 7.68
N HIS A 43 5.20 9.24 7.26
CA HIS A 43 5.38 9.61 5.85
C HIS A 43 5.60 8.40 4.92
N CYS A 44 6.21 7.31 5.42
CA CYS A 44 6.39 6.09 4.65
C CYS A 44 5.05 5.38 4.37
N SER A 45 4.07 5.50 5.27
CA SER A 45 2.76 4.87 5.14
C SER A 45 1.85 5.62 4.16
N ILE A 46 1.97 6.95 4.09
CA ILE A 46 1.23 7.78 3.12
C ILE A 46 1.71 7.48 1.69
N LEU A 47 3.03 7.38 1.50
CA LEU A 47 3.61 7.06 0.20
C LEU A 47 3.20 5.66 -0.29
N ALA A 48 3.11 4.70 0.63
CA ALA A 48 2.62 3.36 0.35
C ALA A 48 1.16 3.34 -0.12
N GLU A 49 0.26 4.09 0.53
CA GLU A 49 -1.14 4.20 0.12
C GLU A 49 -1.29 4.79 -1.28
N ASP A 50 -0.54 5.87 -1.56
CA ASP A 50 -0.58 6.54 -2.86
C ASP A 50 -0.05 5.63 -3.98
N ALA A 51 1.03 4.88 -3.70
CA ALA A 51 1.58 3.89 -4.62
C ALA A 51 0.58 2.78 -4.97
N ILE A 52 -0.21 2.29 -4.00
CA ILE A 52 -1.25 1.28 -4.26
C ILE A 52 -2.36 1.86 -5.15
N LYS A 53 -2.84 3.07 -4.83
CA LYS A 53 -3.88 3.74 -5.64
C LYS A 53 -3.41 3.96 -7.07
N ALA A 54 -2.18 4.44 -7.25
CA ALA A 54 -1.56 4.61 -8.56
C ALA A 54 -1.41 3.29 -9.31
N ALA A 55 -0.97 2.21 -8.65
CA ALA A 55 -0.84 0.89 -9.25
C ALA A 55 -2.18 0.30 -9.69
N ILE A 56 -3.24 0.47 -8.88
CA ILE A 56 -4.60 0.02 -9.23
C ILE A 56 -5.14 0.82 -10.42
N ALA A 57 -4.90 2.13 -10.46
CA ALA A 57 -5.30 2.97 -11.58
C ALA A 57 -4.59 2.56 -12.88
N ASP A 58 -3.25 2.39 -12.84
CA ASP A 58 -2.45 1.92 -13.98
C ASP A 58 -2.91 0.53 -14.46
N TYR A 59 -3.22 -0.38 -13.53
CA TYR A 59 -3.73 -1.71 -13.85
C TYR A 59 -5.09 -1.65 -14.58
N LYS A 60 -6.01 -0.81 -14.11
CA LYS A 60 -7.32 -0.60 -14.75
C LYS A 60 -7.17 0.03 -16.13
N GLU A 61 -6.29 1.00 -16.28
CA GLU A 61 -6.03 1.66 -17.57
C GLU A 61 -5.42 0.69 -18.59
N LYS A 62 -4.51 -0.19 -18.16
CA LYS A 62 -3.93 -1.25 -19.00
C LYS A 62 -4.90 -2.37 -19.35
N GLN A 63 -5.84 -2.72 -18.46
CA GLN A 63 -6.88 -3.70 -18.76
C GLN A 63 -7.96 -3.17 -19.72
N ALA A 64 -8.14 -1.85 -19.79
CA ALA A 64 -9.10 -1.22 -20.70
C ALA A 64 -8.59 -1.09 -22.16
N LYS A 65 -7.35 -1.52 -22.43
CA LYS A 65 -6.70 -1.46 -23.74
C LYS A 65 -6.47 -2.86 -24.31
#